data_AF-A0A7Y5NFP7-F1
#
_entry.id   AF-A0A7Y5NFP7-F1
#
_cell.length_a   1.000
_cell.length_b   1.000
_cell.length_c   1.000
_cell.angle_alpha   90.00
_cell.angle_beta   90.00
_cell.angle_gamma   90.00
#
_symmetry.space_group_name_H-M   'P 1'
#
loop_
_entity.id
_entity.type
_entity.pdbx_description
1 polymer ?
#
loop_
_entity_poly.entity_id
_entity_poly.type
_entity_poly.pdbx_seq_one_letter_code
_entity_poly.pdbx_strand_id
1 'polypeptide(L)'
;LSVPLIGALITAFFVHASAEAMRQFLFGEALAAAIAMLSLRARFLDASGALAAFILGTIIFGLGGWSFSLPILAFFVLSSVLSKLGAQRKKSVSEKFQKSSRRDLGQVLGNGALAGVLVVLWYLQPEPLWYFLYLGAIAAVTADTWATEIGVLSSKPPRLVTSGRVVATGTSGAISNLGLMGAVLGAVCIAGIGWAVQLREPVFQFGLPGVALITAGGVVAHLIDSLLGATIQAQQFCAVCNKVSEKKGECCGVERQPHSGWRWVDNDIVNAVCGLCGAMLVLVGKQVL
;
A
#
# COMPACT_ATOMS: atom_id res chain seq x y z
N LEU A 1 -21.31 15.20 -22.24
CA LEU A 1 -20.31 16.07 -21.57
C LEU A 1 -19.78 15.33 -20.34
N SER A 2 -18.78 14.49 -20.50
CA SER A 2 -18.01 13.95 -19.37
C SER A 2 -16.66 14.63 -19.39
N VAL A 3 -16.57 15.83 -18.80
CA VAL A 3 -15.25 16.27 -18.35
C VAL A 3 -14.82 15.20 -17.36
N PRO A 4 -13.70 14.48 -17.55
CA PRO A 4 -13.23 13.52 -16.57
C PRO A 4 -13.18 14.25 -15.23
N LEU A 5 -13.78 13.71 -14.16
CA LEU A 5 -13.87 14.39 -12.85
C LEU A 5 -12.50 14.94 -12.39
N ILE A 6 -11.42 14.23 -12.75
CA ILE A 6 -10.03 14.65 -12.55
C ILE A 6 -9.70 15.95 -13.33
N GLY A 7 -10.05 16.04 -14.60
CA GLY A 7 -9.87 17.24 -15.41
C GLY A 7 -10.69 18.43 -14.90
N ALA A 8 -11.91 18.17 -14.41
CA ALA A 8 -12.73 19.21 -13.77
C ALA A 8 -12.10 19.71 -12.47
N LEU A 9 -11.60 18.80 -11.62
CA LEU A 9 -10.90 19.13 -10.38
C LEU A 9 -9.62 19.93 -10.65
N ILE A 10 -8.80 19.51 -11.61
CA ILE A 10 -7.56 20.21 -11.99
C ILE A 10 -7.89 21.60 -12.54
N THR A 11 -8.88 21.71 -13.41
CA THR A 11 -9.31 23.03 -13.94
C THR A 11 -9.80 23.93 -12.81
N ALA A 12 -10.64 23.42 -11.92
CA ALA A 12 -11.11 24.16 -10.75
C ALA A 12 -9.95 24.60 -9.85
N PHE A 13 -8.95 23.74 -9.63
CA PHE A 13 -7.73 24.08 -8.91
C PHE A 13 -7.04 25.28 -9.57
N PHE A 14 -6.71 25.23 -10.86
CA PHE A 14 -5.96 26.30 -11.53
C PHE A 14 -6.73 27.63 -11.63
N VAL A 15 -8.06 27.61 -11.59
CA VAL A 15 -8.88 28.84 -11.58
C VAL A 15 -8.83 29.55 -10.23
N HIS A 16 -8.70 28.81 -9.12
CA HIS A 16 -8.79 29.37 -7.76
C HIS A 16 -7.44 29.36 -7.01
N ALA A 17 -6.43 28.67 -7.53
CA ALA A 17 -5.14 28.52 -6.90
C ALA A 17 -4.33 29.82 -6.91
N SER A 18 -3.63 30.07 -5.81
CA SER A 18 -2.59 31.10 -5.78
C SER A 18 -1.44 30.72 -6.72
N ALA A 19 -0.64 31.71 -7.14
CA ALA A 19 0.54 31.46 -7.96
C ALA A 19 1.53 30.48 -7.28
N GLU A 20 1.62 30.50 -5.95
CA GLU A 20 2.45 29.54 -5.21
C GLU A 20 1.89 28.12 -5.28
N ALA A 21 0.59 27.94 -5.09
CA ALA A 21 -0.06 26.64 -5.22
C ALA A 21 0.08 26.09 -6.65
N MET A 22 -0.03 26.93 -7.67
CA MET A 22 0.22 26.55 -9.07
C MET A 22 1.66 26.09 -9.29
N ARG A 23 2.66 26.82 -8.75
CA ARG A 23 4.08 26.43 -8.82
C ARG A 23 4.32 25.09 -8.15
N GLN A 24 3.76 24.88 -6.95
CA GLN A 24 3.85 23.60 -6.25
C GLN A 24 3.24 22.47 -7.07
N PHE A 25 2.07 22.70 -7.68
CA PHE A 25 1.40 21.69 -8.49
C PHE A 25 2.24 21.28 -9.69
N LEU A 26 2.74 22.25 -10.47
CA LEU A 26 3.60 21.99 -11.63
C LEU A 26 4.92 21.32 -11.24
N PHE A 27 5.51 21.72 -10.10
CA PHE A 27 6.69 21.06 -9.57
C PHE A 27 6.39 19.61 -9.16
N GLY A 28 5.24 19.38 -8.53
CA GLY A 28 4.77 18.05 -8.15
C GLY A 28 4.54 17.14 -9.33
N GLU A 29 3.92 17.64 -10.38
CA GLU A 29 3.72 16.91 -11.63
C GLU A 29 5.06 16.53 -12.27
N ALA A 30 6.00 17.49 -12.37
CA ALA A 30 7.34 17.23 -12.90
C ALA A 30 8.10 16.18 -12.07
N LEU A 31 8.00 16.26 -10.74
CA LEU A 31 8.61 15.29 -9.83
C LEU A 31 7.95 13.92 -9.94
N ALA A 32 6.61 13.84 -10.02
CA ALA A 32 5.89 12.60 -10.22
C ALA A 32 6.29 11.93 -11.54
N ALA A 33 6.44 12.71 -12.62
CA ALA A 33 6.94 12.21 -13.90
C ALA A 33 8.37 11.68 -13.78
N ALA A 34 9.25 12.42 -13.11
CA ALA A 34 10.63 12.00 -12.87
C ALA A 34 10.69 10.68 -12.07
N ILE A 35 9.91 10.56 -10.99
CA ILE A 35 9.85 9.36 -10.16
C ILE A 35 9.30 8.18 -10.95
N ALA A 36 8.23 8.35 -11.73
CA ALA A 36 7.67 7.30 -12.58
C ALA A 36 8.71 6.81 -13.61
N MET A 37 9.40 7.73 -14.30
CA MET A 37 10.44 7.40 -15.26
C MET A 37 11.64 6.69 -14.62
N LEU A 38 12.14 7.19 -13.49
CA LEU A 38 13.25 6.57 -12.77
C LEU A 38 12.85 5.19 -12.25
N SER A 39 11.60 5.00 -11.82
CA SER A 39 11.08 3.73 -11.35
C SER A 39 10.93 2.69 -12.45
N LEU A 40 10.60 3.11 -13.69
CA LEU A 40 10.66 2.25 -14.88
C LEU A 40 12.09 1.79 -15.16
N ARG A 41 13.04 2.72 -15.19
CA ARG A 41 14.46 2.41 -15.44
C ARG A 41 15.04 1.50 -14.35
N ALA A 42 14.67 1.77 -13.10
CA ALA A 42 15.03 0.95 -11.95
C ALA A 42 14.31 -0.41 -11.95
N ARG A 43 13.32 -0.67 -12.82
CA ARG A 43 12.49 -1.88 -12.81
C ARG A 43 11.74 -2.09 -11.49
N PHE A 44 11.34 -1.00 -10.83
CA PHE A 44 10.39 -1.05 -9.70
C PHE A 44 8.95 -1.17 -10.18
N LEU A 45 8.64 -0.51 -11.30
CA LEU A 45 7.31 -0.50 -11.92
C LEU A 45 7.37 -1.08 -13.34
N ASP A 46 6.25 -1.59 -13.83
CA ASP A 46 6.01 -1.72 -15.28
C ASP A 46 5.39 -0.43 -15.86
N ALA A 47 5.14 -0.40 -17.17
CA ALA A 47 4.58 0.77 -17.84
C ALA A 47 3.21 1.20 -17.26
N SER A 48 2.36 0.24 -16.91
CA SER A 48 1.04 0.48 -16.35
C SER A 48 1.13 1.01 -14.91
N GLY A 49 2.02 0.44 -14.09
CA GLY A 49 2.29 0.88 -12.74
C GLY A 49 2.91 2.28 -12.72
N ALA A 50 3.78 2.60 -13.67
CA ALA A 50 4.37 3.93 -13.80
C ALA A 50 3.35 5.00 -14.16
N LEU A 51 2.40 4.69 -15.05
CA LEU A 51 1.28 5.58 -15.35
C LEU A 51 0.42 5.82 -14.11
N ALA A 52 0.06 4.76 -13.37
CA ALA A 52 -0.70 4.88 -12.14
C ALA A 52 0.04 5.70 -11.07
N ALA A 53 1.35 5.49 -10.92
CA ALA A 53 2.19 6.23 -9.98
C ALA A 53 2.32 7.71 -10.38
N PHE A 54 2.40 8.01 -11.68
CA PHE A 54 2.38 9.39 -12.17
C PHE A 54 1.07 10.08 -11.81
N ILE A 55 -0.08 9.46 -12.11
CA ILE A 55 -1.40 10.05 -11.82
C ILE A 55 -1.59 10.28 -10.32
N LEU A 56 -1.31 9.26 -9.49
CA LEU A 56 -1.42 9.39 -8.03
C LEU A 56 -0.40 10.41 -7.49
N GLY A 57 0.82 10.41 -8.01
CA GLY A 57 1.87 11.35 -7.62
C GLY A 57 1.47 12.79 -7.91
N THR A 58 0.92 13.07 -9.09
CA THR A 58 0.42 14.40 -9.46
C THR A 58 -0.72 14.84 -8.54
N ILE A 59 -1.66 13.95 -8.19
CA ILE A 59 -2.75 14.28 -7.27
C ILE A 59 -2.22 14.55 -5.85
N ILE A 60 -1.45 13.60 -5.29
CA ILE A 60 -1.00 13.67 -3.90
C ILE A 60 -0.01 14.82 -3.70
N PHE A 61 0.96 14.96 -4.60
CA PHE A 61 1.92 16.05 -4.51
C PHE A 61 1.31 17.38 -4.93
N GLY A 62 0.55 17.40 -6.03
CA GLY A 62 0.03 18.65 -6.56
C GLY A 62 -0.96 19.30 -5.60
N LEU A 63 -1.90 18.52 -5.04
CA LEU A 63 -2.89 19.03 -4.10
C LEU A 63 -2.38 19.05 -2.66
N GLY A 64 -1.75 17.97 -2.19
CA GLY A 64 -1.33 17.81 -0.80
C GLY A 64 0.07 18.36 -0.47
N GLY A 65 0.92 18.61 -1.47
CA GLY A 65 2.28 19.08 -1.27
C GLY A 65 3.17 18.07 -0.53
N TRP A 66 4.21 18.58 0.13
CA TRP A 66 5.21 17.76 0.81
C TRP A 66 4.64 16.95 1.98
N SER A 67 3.66 17.51 2.70
CA SER A 67 3.06 16.89 3.89
C SER A 67 2.46 15.52 3.59
N PHE A 68 1.72 15.42 2.49
CA PHE A 68 1.17 14.14 2.04
C PHE A 68 2.19 13.33 1.22
N SER A 69 3.06 14.00 0.46
CA SER A 69 4.01 13.30 -0.42
C SER A 69 5.09 12.52 0.34
N LEU A 70 5.62 13.05 1.45
CA LEU A 70 6.71 12.39 2.17
C LEU A 70 6.35 10.98 2.67
N PRO A 71 5.20 10.72 3.32
CA PRO A 71 4.79 9.37 3.70
C PRO A 71 4.65 8.39 2.53
N ILE A 72 3.96 8.75 1.44
CA ILE A 72 3.77 7.84 0.31
C ILE A 72 5.07 7.61 -0.47
N LEU A 73 5.94 8.62 -0.55
CA LEU A 73 7.27 8.48 -1.15
C LEU A 73 8.14 7.54 -0.33
N ALA A 74 8.11 7.65 1.01
CA ALA A 74 8.82 6.72 1.89
C ALA A 74 8.30 5.29 1.73
N PHE A 75 6.98 5.10 1.74
CA PHE A 75 6.38 3.80 1.42
C PHE A 75 6.89 3.29 0.06
N PHE A 76 6.76 4.08 -0.99
CA PHE A 76 7.08 3.66 -2.34
C PHE A 76 8.56 3.29 -2.48
N VAL A 77 9.48 4.19 -2.07
CA VAL A 77 10.93 4.02 -2.24
C VAL A 77 11.45 2.90 -1.35
N LEU A 78 11.17 2.94 -0.05
CA LEU A 78 11.70 1.96 0.90
C LEU A 78 11.15 0.57 0.60
N SER A 79 9.84 0.45 0.39
CA SER A 79 9.25 -0.84 0.04
C SER A 79 9.81 -1.39 -1.28
N SER A 80 10.05 -0.54 -2.28
CA SER A 80 10.65 -0.97 -3.55
C SER A 80 12.09 -1.45 -3.39
N VAL A 81 12.87 -0.81 -2.52
CA VAL A 81 14.22 -1.25 -2.14
C VAL A 81 14.14 -2.60 -1.42
N LEU A 82 13.28 -2.75 -0.42
CA LEU A 82 13.06 -4.02 0.27
C LEU A 82 12.69 -5.14 -0.71
N SER A 83 11.75 -4.90 -1.64
CA SER A 83 11.36 -5.86 -2.68
C SER A 83 12.53 -6.30 -3.55
N LYS A 84 13.44 -5.38 -3.90
CA LYS A 84 14.64 -5.72 -4.67
C LYS A 84 15.66 -6.52 -3.87
N LEU A 85 15.92 -6.13 -2.61
CA LEU A 85 16.86 -6.85 -1.75
C LEU A 85 16.37 -8.28 -1.47
N GLY A 86 15.06 -8.47 -1.31
CA GLY A 86 14.42 -9.77 -1.13
C GLY A 86 14.26 -10.60 -2.42
N ALA A 87 14.51 -10.03 -3.61
CA ALA A 87 14.15 -10.64 -4.89
C ALA A 87 14.78 -12.02 -5.11
N GLN A 88 16.04 -12.23 -4.69
CA GLN A 88 16.71 -13.52 -4.84
C GLN A 88 16.05 -14.62 -4.01
N ARG A 89 15.68 -14.33 -2.75
CA ARG A 89 14.95 -15.28 -1.90
C ARG A 89 13.51 -15.46 -2.34
N LYS A 90 12.90 -14.42 -2.92
CA LYS A 90 11.56 -14.52 -3.51
C LYS A 90 11.50 -15.43 -4.73
N LYS A 91 12.59 -15.64 -5.47
CA LYS A 91 12.59 -16.56 -6.62
C LYS A 91 12.12 -17.98 -6.24
N SER A 92 12.56 -18.51 -5.09
CA SER A 92 12.19 -19.86 -4.65
C SER A 92 10.71 -20.00 -4.24
N VAL A 93 10.01 -18.88 -3.99
CA VAL A 93 8.59 -18.83 -3.63
C VAL A 93 7.73 -18.12 -4.68
N SER A 94 8.34 -17.65 -5.77
CA SER A 94 7.69 -16.83 -6.81
C SER A 94 6.56 -17.55 -7.54
N GLU A 95 6.58 -18.89 -7.58
CA GLU A 95 5.48 -19.69 -8.15
C GLU A 95 4.15 -19.53 -7.40
N LYS A 96 4.19 -19.05 -6.15
CA LYS A 96 3.00 -18.90 -5.31
C LYS A 96 2.29 -17.56 -5.50
N PHE A 97 3.04 -16.52 -5.82
CA PHE A 97 2.51 -15.17 -6.01
C PHE A 97 2.00 -15.00 -7.45
N GLN A 98 0.86 -14.33 -7.60
CA GLN A 98 0.30 -14.04 -8.91
C GLN A 98 1.15 -13.05 -9.70
N LYS A 99 1.80 -12.10 -9.01
CA LYS A 99 2.41 -10.92 -9.62
C LYS A 99 3.93 -10.95 -9.65
N SER A 100 4.49 -10.23 -10.61
CA SER A 100 5.93 -10.09 -10.80
C SER A 100 6.56 -9.23 -9.70
N SER A 101 7.90 -9.17 -9.64
CA SER A 101 8.60 -8.25 -8.74
C SER A 101 8.38 -6.77 -9.08
N ARG A 102 7.91 -6.46 -10.29
CA ARG A 102 7.56 -5.10 -10.72
C ARG A 102 6.10 -4.86 -10.42
N ARG A 103 5.79 -3.69 -9.85
CA ARG A 103 4.39 -3.33 -9.57
C ARG A 103 3.69 -2.87 -10.83
N ASP A 104 2.53 -3.46 -11.06
CA ASP A 104 1.60 -3.09 -12.13
C ASP A 104 0.60 -2.03 -11.64
N LEU A 105 -0.28 -1.58 -12.55
CA LEU A 105 -1.34 -0.62 -12.24
C LEU A 105 -2.22 -1.08 -11.06
N GLY A 106 -2.58 -2.36 -11.00
CA GLY A 106 -3.42 -2.91 -9.94
C GLY A 106 -2.78 -2.79 -8.56
N GLN A 107 -1.50 -3.12 -8.43
CA GLN A 107 -0.77 -2.99 -7.16
C GLN A 107 -0.58 -1.54 -6.73
N VAL A 108 -0.34 -0.64 -7.69
CA VAL A 108 -0.18 0.79 -7.39
C VAL A 108 -1.50 1.40 -6.93
N LEU A 109 -2.60 1.08 -7.61
CA LEU A 109 -3.94 1.57 -7.21
C LEU A 109 -4.43 0.91 -5.92
N GLY A 110 -4.26 -0.40 -5.74
CA GLY A 110 -4.66 -1.13 -4.54
C GLY A 110 -3.99 -0.56 -3.27
N ASN A 111 -2.73 -0.15 -3.36
CA ASN A 111 -2.01 0.44 -2.23
C ASN A 111 -2.16 1.97 -2.10
N GLY A 112 -2.45 2.68 -3.19
CA GLY A 112 -2.31 4.15 -3.25
C GLY A 112 -3.58 4.94 -3.56
N ALA A 113 -4.63 4.32 -4.11
CA ALA A 113 -5.83 5.04 -4.56
C ALA A 113 -6.59 5.70 -3.41
N LEU A 114 -6.76 4.99 -2.28
CA LEU A 114 -7.40 5.56 -1.08
C LEU A 114 -6.64 6.80 -0.59
N ALA A 115 -5.30 6.76 -0.64
CA ALA A 115 -4.48 7.89 -0.28
C ALA A 115 -4.76 9.12 -1.17
N GLY A 116 -4.83 8.91 -2.49
CA GLY A 116 -5.21 9.95 -3.45
C GLY A 116 -6.60 10.54 -3.16
N VAL A 117 -7.59 9.68 -2.87
CA VAL A 117 -8.95 10.12 -2.49
C VAL A 117 -8.92 10.97 -1.22
N LEU A 118 -8.18 10.55 -0.18
CA LEU A 118 -8.07 11.30 1.07
C LEU A 118 -7.40 12.66 0.89
N VAL A 119 -6.42 12.80 -0.01
CA VAL A 119 -5.83 14.10 -0.35
C VAL A 119 -6.83 15.00 -1.08
N VAL A 120 -7.61 14.45 -2.02
CA VAL A 120 -8.67 15.22 -2.69
C VAL A 120 -9.71 15.71 -1.68
N LEU A 121 -10.13 14.86 -0.74
CA LEU A 121 -11.07 15.23 0.32
C LEU A 121 -10.48 16.31 1.24
N TRP A 122 -9.21 16.19 1.61
CA TRP A 122 -8.50 17.23 2.36
C TRP A 122 -8.43 18.56 1.60
N TYR A 123 -8.15 18.53 0.29
CA TYR A 123 -8.10 19.75 -0.52
C TYR A 123 -9.46 20.45 -0.57
N LEU A 124 -10.55 19.68 -0.68
CA LEU A 124 -11.92 20.22 -0.71
C LEU A 124 -12.40 20.67 0.69
N GLN A 125 -11.95 19.99 1.74
CA GLN A 125 -12.30 20.24 3.14
C GLN A 125 -11.03 20.13 3.99
N PRO A 126 -10.28 21.23 4.23
CA PRO A 126 -8.96 21.23 4.88
C PRO A 126 -8.94 20.90 6.38
N GLU A 127 -9.59 19.81 6.77
CA GLU A 127 -9.65 19.31 8.14
C GLU A 127 -8.43 18.42 8.45
N PRO A 128 -7.82 18.55 9.64
CA PRO A 128 -6.70 17.70 10.06
C PRO A 128 -7.01 16.21 9.98
N LEU A 129 -8.28 15.82 10.19
CA LEU A 129 -8.74 14.44 10.17
C LEU A 129 -8.28 13.68 8.92
N TRP A 130 -8.37 14.28 7.74
CA TRP A 130 -8.01 13.60 6.49
C TRP A 130 -6.55 13.19 6.45
N TYR A 131 -5.65 13.98 7.04
CA TYR A 131 -4.24 13.64 7.17
C TYR A 131 -4.02 12.45 8.12
N PHE A 132 -4.76 12.37 9.23
CA PHE A 132 -4.70 11.21 10.13
C PHE A 132 -5.19 9.92 9.45
N LEU A 133 -6.31 9.99 8.74
CA LEU A 133 -6.83 8.86 7.97
C LEU A 133 -5.86 8.43 6.88
N TYR A 134 -5.22 9.39 6.22
CA TYR A 134 -4.19 9.18 5.23
C TYR A 134 -2.98 8.44 5.82
N LEU A 135 -2.45 8.90 6.96
CA LEU A 135 -1.36 8.21 7.64
C LEU A 135 -1.75 6.79 8.08
N GLY A 136 -2.97 6.59 8.57
CA GLY A 136 -3.49 5.25 8.91
C GLY A 136 -3.53 4.31 7.71
N ALA A 137 -4.04 4.77 6.56
CA ALA A 137 -4.08 4.01 5.33
C ALA A 137 -2.67 3.65 4.82
N ILE A 138 -1.76 4.62 4.80
CA ILE A 138 -0.38 4.40 4.34
C ILE A 138 0.40 3.51 5.31
N ALA A 139 0.17 3.66 6.62
CA ALA A 139 0.79 2.80 7.63
C ALA A 139 0.35 1.34 7.46
N ALA A 140 -0.94 1.09 7.15
CA ALA A 140 -1.46 -0.26 6.91
C ALA A 140 -0.81 -0.93 5.69
N VAL A 141 -0.84 -0.28 4.52
CA VAL A 141 -0.25 -0.86 3.30
C VAL A 141 1.28 -0.98 3.39
N THR A 142 1.93 -0.09 4.16
CA THR A 142 3.38 -0.19 4.44
C THR A 142 3.68 -1.35 5.37
N ALA A 143 2.91 -1.50 6.44
CA ALA A 143 3.04 -2.61 7.38
C ALA A 143 2.89 -3.95 6.65
N ASP A 144 1.86 -4.09 5.82
CA ASP A 144 1.65 -5.30 5.03
C ASP A 144 2.79 -5.60 4.06
N THR A 145 3.21 -4.59 3.30
CA THR A 145 4.30 -4.75 2.34
C THR A 145 5.58 -5.14 3.05
N TRP A 146 5.96 -4.46 4.14
CA TRP A 146 7.19 -4.76 4.86
C TRP A 146 7.11 -6.11 5.59
N ALA A 147 5.94 -6.51 6.09
CA ALA A 147 5.74 -7.83 6.67
C ALA A 147 6.00 -8.93 5.65
N THR A 148 5.50 -8.77 4.43
CA THR A 148 5.71 -9.73 3.34
C THR A 148 7.16 -9.73 2.86
N GLU A 149 7.76 -8.55 2.64
CA GLU A 149 9.13 -8.45 2.14
C GLU A 149 10.17 -8.98 3.14
N ILE A 150 10.05 -8.62 4.41
CA ILE A 150 10.98 -9.05 5.46
C ILE A 150 10.65 -10.48 5.91
N GLY A 151 9.37 -10.85 5.98
CA GLY A 151 8.93 -12.18 6.40
C GLY A 151 9.44 -13.31 5.51
N VAL A 152 9.58 -13.09 4.20
CA VAL A 152 10.17 -14.08 3.26
C VAL A 152 11.63 -14.40 3.60
N LEU A 153 12.33 -13.53 4.32
CA LEU A 153 13.71 -13.76 4.76
C LEU A 153 13.81 -14.64 6.02
N SER A 154 12.67 -14.97 6.64
CA SER A 154 12.63 -15.79 7.86
C SER A 154 13.18 -17.19 7.60
N SER A 155 14.07 -17.65 8.48
CA SER A 155 14.53 -19.04 8.52
C SER A 155 13.50 -20.00 9.13
N LYS A 156 12.54 -19.47 9.89
CA LYS A 156 11.44 -20.24 10.49
C LYS A 156 10.21 -20.20 9.59
N PRO A 157 9.52 -21.33 9.39
CA PRO A 157 8.31 -21.36 8.57
C PRO A 157 7.19 -20.52 9.22
N PRO A 158 6.36 -19.82 8.42
CA PRO A 158 5.24 -19.04 8.94
C PRO A 158 4.09 -19.94 9.41
N ARG A 159 3.13 -19.33 10.10
CA ARG A 159 1.92 -19.98 10.59
C ARG A 159 0.68 -19.31 10.00
N LEU A 160 -0.33 -20.09 9.64
CA LEU A 160 -1.59 -19.55 9.14
C LEU A 160 -2.33 -18.80 10.25
N VAL A 161 -2.79 -17.57 10.00
CA VAL A 161 -3.41 -16.72 11.02
C VAL A 161 -4.70 -17.32 11.61
N THR A 162 -5.43 -18.12 10.84
CA THR A 162 -6.71 -18.71 11.26
C THR A 162 -6.56 -19.95 12.16
N SER A 163 -5.49 -20.73 11.99
CA SER A 163 -5.35 -22.03 12.66
C SER A 163 -4.03 -22.23 13.43
N GLY A 164 -3.07 -21.32 13.26
CA GLY A 164 -1.73 -21.43 13.84
C GLY A 164 -0.87 -22.56 13.25
N ARG A 165 -1.39 -23.31 12.26
CA ARG A 165 -0.67 -24.40 11.61
C ARG A 165 0.52 -23.87 10.83
N VAL A 166 1.64 -24.61 10.90
CA VAL A 166 2.83 -24.29 10.13
C VAL A 166 2.54 -24.53 8.65
N VAL A 167 2.79 -23.53 7.82
CA VAL A 167 2.56 -23.58 6.38
C VAL A 167 3.82 -23.12 5.64
N ALA A 168 3.90 -23.46 4.36
CA ALA A 168 5.06 -23.08 3.56
C ALA A 168 5.11 -21.54 3.34
N THR A 169 6.31 -20.96 3.28
CA THR A 169 6.51 -19.53 2.99
C THR A 169 5.76 -19.08 1.74
N GLY A 170 5.20 -17.86 1.78
CA GLY A 170 4.39 -17.30 0.68
C GLY A 170 2.99 -17.89 0.54
N THR A 171 2.46 -18.55 1.59
CA THR A 171 1.04 -18.93 1.66
C THR A 171 0.23 -17.71 2.09
N SER A 172 -0.86 -17.38 1.40
CA SER A 172 -1.72 -16.25 1.74
C SER A 172 -2.26 -16.39 3.17
N GLY A 173 -2.21 -15.30 3.92
CA GLY A 173 -2.62 -15.25 5.33
C GLY A 173 -1.69 -15.97 6.32
N ALA A 174 -0.48 -16.33 5.90
CA ALA A 174 0.55 -16.85 6.78
C ALA A 174 1.38 -15.71 7.40
N ILE A 175 1.48 -15.69 8.72
CA ILE A 175 2.25 -14.71 9.47
C ILE A 175 3.52 -15.33 10.06
N SER A 176 4.57 -14.53 10.19
CA SER A 176 5.82 -14.93 10.86
C SER A 176 6.26 -13.84 11.83
N ASN A 177 7.06 -14.19 12.84
CA ASN A 177 7.57 -13.19 13.79
C ASN A 177 8.39 -12.10 13.10
N LEU A 178 9.22 -12.48 12.12
CA LEU A 178 10.03 -11.53 11.35
C LEU A 178 9.14 -10.63 10.48
N GLY A 179 8.07 -11.18 9.89
CA GLY A 179 7.06 -10.39 9.18
C GLY A 179 6.35 -9.42 10.11
N LEU A 180 5.95 -9.85 11.31
CA LEU A 180 5.30 -8.98 12.29
C LEU A 180 6.22 -7.83 12.75
N MET A 181 7.52 -8.08 12.92
CA MET A 181 8.50 -7.02 13.15
C MET A 181 8.56 -6.05 11.97
N GLY A 182 8.54 -6.56 10.73
CA GLY A 182 8.46 -5.74 9.53
C GLY A 182 7.20 -4.87 9.48
N ALA A 183 6.05 -5.42 9.89
CA ALA A 183 4.79 -4.68 9.99
C ALA A 183 4.90 -3.50 10.95
N VAL A 184 5.42 -3.75 12.16
CA VAL A 184 5.63 -2.71 13.17
C VAL A 184 6.61 -1.63 12.66
N LEU A 185 7.76 -2.03 12.10
CA LEU A 185 8.74 -1.09 11.58
C LEU A 185 8.19 -0.22 10.45
N GLY A 186 7.41 -0.81 9.54
CA GLY A 186 6.74 -0.10 8.45
C GLY A 186 5.74 0.93 8.98
N ALA A 187 4.86 0.52 9.91
CA ALA A 187 3.86 1.41 10.49
C ALA A 187 4.49 2.55 11.30
N VAL A 188 5.51 2.26 12.13
CA VAL A 188 6.28 3.28 12.87
C VAL A 188 6.98 4.25 11.93
N CYS A 189 7.55 3.77 10.82
CA CYS A 189 8.19 4.63 9.83
C CYS A 189 7.22 5.68 9.29
N ILE A 190 6.01 5.25 8.88
CA ILE A 190 4.98 6.17 8.37
C ILE A 190 4.47 7.12 9.46
N ALA A 191 4.17 6.60 10.65
CA ALA A 191 3.73 7.43 11.78
C ALA A 191 4.78 8.48 12.17
N GLY A 192 6.05 8.10 12.17
CA GLY A 192 7.18 8.98 12.49
C GLY A 192 7.41 10.06 11.44
N ILE A 193 7.31 9.74 10.14
CA ILE A 193 7.36 10.74 9.07
C ILE A 193 6.18 11.70 9.20
N GLY A 194 4.98 11.16 9.45
CA GLY A 194 3.78 11.95 9.62
C GLY A 194 3.90 12.94 10.80
N TRP A 195 4.49 12.48 11.90
CA TRP A 195 4.77 13.28 13.08
C TRP A 195 5.84 14.34 12.82
N ALA A 196 6.89 14.04 12.05
CA ALA A 196 7.92 15.00 11.69
C ALA A 196 7.38 16.14 10.80
N VAL A 197 6.42 15.86 9.92
CA VAL A 197 5.75 16.87 9.07
C VAL A 197 5.09 17.97 9.91
N GLN A 198 4.54 17.63 11.08
CA GLN A 198 3.86 18.61 11.94
C GLN A 198 4.78 19.72 12.47
N LEU A 199 6.10 19.52 12.42
CA LEU A 199 7.09 20.55 12.77
C LEU A 199 7.07 21.73 11.79
N ARG A 200 6.57 21.51 10.57
CA ARG A 200 6.38 22.53 9.54
C ARG A 200 4.91 22.94 9.40
N GLU A 201 4.00 22.00 9.64
CA GLU A 201 2.55 22.20 9.51
C GLU A 201 1.81 21.96 10.84
N PRO A 202 1.72 22.99 11.72
CA PRO A 202 1.06 22.88 13.02
C PRO A 202 -0.40 22.39 12.98
N VAL A 203 -1.08 22.56 11.85
CA VAL A 203 -2.46 22.08 11.64
C VAL A 203 -2.58 20.55 11.75
N PHE A 204 -1.48 19.82 11.55
CA PHE A 204 -1.43 18.35 11.63
C PHE A 204 -0.87 17.81 12.94
N GLN A 205 -0.92 18.60 14.02
CA GLN A 205 -0.31 18.20 15.29
C GLN A 205 -0.96 16.97 15.94
N PHE A 206 -0.11 16.04 16.37
CA PHE A 206 -0.43 14.97 17.31
C PHE A 206 0.76 14.62 18.21
N GLY A 207 0.44 14.11 19.39
CA GLY A 207 1.44 13.61 20.34
C GLY A 207 1.82 12.15 20.10
N LEU A 208 2.61 11.59 21.02
CA LEU A 208 2.93 10.16 21.07
C LEU A 208 1.68 9.24 21.02
N PRO A 209 0.52 9.61 21.62
CA PRO A 209 -0.69 8.79 21.46
C PRO A 209 -1.15 8.67 19.99
N GLY A 210 -1.00 9.72 19.19
CA GLY A 210 -1.32 9.68 17.76
C GLY A 210 -0.36 8.78 16.97
N VAL A 211 0.94 8.84 17.29
CA VAL A 211 1.96 7.95 16.71
C VAL A 211 1.63 6.48 17.04
N ALA A 212 1.31 6.20 18.30
CA ALA A 212 0.93 4.87 18.77
C ALA A 212 -0.36 4.38 18.08
N LEU A 213 -1.37 5.25 17.94
CA LEU A 213 -2.62 4.91 17.26
C LEU A 213 -2.41 4.59 15.77
N ILE A 214 -1.67 5.41 15.03
CA ILE A 214 -1.37 5.16 13.61
C ILE A 214 -0.58 3.85 13.46
N THR A 215 0.40 3.63 14.33
CA THR A 215 1.20 2.40 14.34
C THR A 215 0.33 1.17 14.60
N ALA A 216 -0.50 1.21 15.64
CA ALA A 216 -1.40 0.12 16.01
C ALA A 216 -2.43 -0.13 14.90
N GLY A 217 -3.02 0.93 14.34
CA GLY A 217 -3.95 0.85 13.21
C GLY A 217 -3.33 0.15 12.01
N GLY A 218 -2.09 0.51 11.65
CA GLY A 218 -1.37 -0.13 10.55
C GLY A 218 -1.08 -1.62 10.80
N VAL A 219 -0.61 -1.98 11.99
CA VAL A 219 -0.29 -3.37 12.35
C VAL A 219 -1.56 -4.22 12.41
N VAL A 220 -2.64 -3.73 13.02
CA VAL A 220 -3.92 -4.45 13.09
C VAL A 220 -4.53 -4.60 11.70
N ALA A 221 -4.46 -3.58 10.85
CA ALA A 221 -4.94 -3.67 9.47
C ALA A 221 -4.18 -4.74 8.66
N HIS A 222 -2.86 -4.86 8.81
CA HIS A 222 -2.10 -5.96 8.20
C HIS A 222 -2.53 -7.36 8.71
N LEU A 223 -2.89 -7.49 9.99
CA LEU A 223 -3.43 -8.76 10.50
C LEU A 223 -4.81 -9.06 9.92
N ILE A 224 -5.63 -8.04 9.70
CA ILE A 224 -6.92 -8.17 8.98
C ILE A 224 -6.66 -8.59 7.53
N ASP A 225 -5.69 -7.99 6.84
CA ASP A 225 -5.26 -8.39 5.50
C ASP A 225 -4.91 -9.89 5.46
N SER A 226 -4.04 -10.34 6.37
CA SER A 226 -3.69 -11.76 6.49
C SER A 226 -4.92 -12.64 6.76
N LEU A 227 -5.88 -12.19 7.56
CA LEU A 227 -7.12 -12.92 7.80
C LEU A 227 -7.99 -13.03 6.53
N LEU A 228 -8.14 -11.95 5.78
CA LEU A 228 -8.87 -11.93 4.51
C LEU A 228 -8.16 -12.80 3.46
N GLY A 229 -6.83 -12.75 3.42
CA GLY A 229 -5.98 -13.59 2.59
C GLY A 229 -6.14 -15.09 2.88
N ALA A 230 -6.33 -15.47 4.15
CA ALA A 230 -6.56 -16.86 4.55
C ALA A 230 -8.01 -17.35 4.33
N THR A 231 -8.98 -16.46 4.13
CA THR A 231 -10.41 -16.81 4.17
C THR A 231 -11.16 -16.55 2.86
N ILE A 232 -11.06 -15.34 2.32
CA ILE A 232 -11.88 -14.88 1.19
C ILE A 232 -11.08 -14.66 -0.10
N GLN A 233 -9.76 -14.50 -0.01
CA GLN A 233 -8.93 -14.29 -1.20
C GLN A 233 -8.90 -15.54 -2.08
N ALA A 234 -9.01 -15.33 -3.40
CA ALA A 234 -9.01 -16.41 -4.37
C ALA A 234 -7.70 -17.21 -4.34
N GLN A 235 -7.81 -18.52 -4.13
CA GLN A 235 -6.69 -19.45 -4.26
C GLN A 235 -6.96 -20.51 -5.33
N GLN A 236 -5.88 -20.92 -5.96
CA GLN A 236 -5.82 -21.89 -7.05
C GLN A 236 -4.95 -23.07 -6.64
N PHE A 237 -5.33 -24.26 -7.06
CA PHE A 237 -4.64 -25.51 -6.73
C PHE A 237 -4.15 -26.20 -8.00
N CYS A 238 -2.91 -26.69 -7.95
CA CYS A 238 -2.34 -27.55 -8.98
C CYS A 238 -2.41 -29.01 -8.55
N ALA A 239 -3.14 -29.84 -9.31
CA ALA A 239 -3.31 -31.26 -9.04
C ALA A 239 -2.02 -32.09 -9.24
N VAL A 240 -1.04 -31.57 -9.98
CA VAL A 240 0.22 -32.29 -10.26
C VAL A 240 1.23 -32.11 -9.14
N CYS A 241 1.47 -30.86 -8.70
CA CYS A 241 2.47 -30.55 -7.68
C CYS A 241 1.88 -30.37 -6.28
N ASN A 242 0.57 -30.51 -6.11
CA ASN A 242 -0.17 -30.32 -4.86
C ASN A 242 0.09 -28.97 -4.17
N LYS A 243 0.37 -27.92 -4.96
CA LYS A 243 0.62 -26.56 -4.43
C LYS A 243 -0.64 -25.71 -4.55
N VAL A 244 -0.91 -24.96 -3.49
CA VAL A 244 -1.89 -23.86 -3.47
C VAL A 244 -1.16 -22.54 -3.74
N SER A 245 -1.75 -21.68 -4.57
CA SER A 245 -1.19 -20.41 -5.03
C SER A 245 -2.29 -19.43 -5.40
N GLU A 246 -2.01 -18.13 -5.42
CA GLU A 246 -2.91 -17.09 -5.92
C GLU A 246 -2.91 -17.01 -7.45
N LYS A 247 -1.91 -17.61 -8.11
CA LYS A 247 -1.67 -17.47 -9.54
C LYS A 247 -2.73 -18.24 -10.34
N LYS A 248 -3.41 -17.53 -11.24
CA LYS A 248 -4.32 -18.12 -12.25
C LYS A 248 -3.52 -18.73 -13.42
N GLY A 249 -4.17 -19.59 -14.19
CA GLY A 249 -3.57 -20.23 -15.36
C GLY A 249 -2.78 -21.49 -15.03
N GLU A 250 -1.97 -21.90 -16.00
CA GLU A 250 -1.31 -23.20 -16.02
C GLU A 250 -0.19 -23.36 -14.98
N CYS A 251 -0.07 -24.58 -14.44
CA CYS A 251 1.02 -25.05 -13.61
C CYS A 251 1.34 -26.49 -13.99
N CYS A 252 2.61 -26.83 -14.24
CA CYS A 252 3.01 -28.21 -14.53
C CYS A 252 2.26 -28.86 -15.71
N GLY A 253 1.92 -28.11 -16.77
CA GLY A 253 1.21 -28.67 -17.91
C GLY A 253 -0.33 -28.68 -17.76
N VAL A 254 -0.87 -28.27 -16.60
CA VAL A 254 -2.31 -28.35 -16.31
C VAL A 254 -2.88 -27.02 -15.83
N GLU A 255 -4.12 -26.73 -16.22
CA GLU A 255 -4.85 -25.56 -15.73
C GLU A 255 -5.12 -25.71 -14.23
N ARG A 256 -4.77 -24.68 -13.44
CA ARG A 256 -5.05 -24.71 -12.01
C ARG A 256 -6.56 -24.65 -11.75
N GLN A 257 -7.00 -25.39 -10.74
CA GLN A 257 -8.40 -25.43 -10.35
C GLN A 257 -8.69 -24.45 -9.21
N PRO A 258 -9.87 -23.80 -9.17
CA PRO A 258 -10.28 -23.01 -8.02
C PRO A 258 -10.26 -23.86 -6.74
N HIS A 259 -9.62 -23.36 -5.69
CA HIS A 259 -9.45 -24.08 -4.43
C HIS A 259 -10.30 -23.50 -3.30
N SER A 260 -10.18 -22.19 -3.07
CA SER A 260 -10.86 -21.48 -1.98
C SER A 260 -11.00 -19.98 -2.30
N GLY A 261 -11.78 -19.28 -1.49
CA GLY A 261 -12.04 -17.86 -1.64
C GLY A 261 -12.96 -17.50 -2.81
N TRP A 262 -13.19 -16.21 -2.99
CA TRP A 262 -14.08 -15.67 -4.03
C TRP A 262 -13.28 -15.29 -5.26
N ARG A 263 -13.69 -15.79 -6.44
CA ARG A 263 -12.93 -15.68 -7.71
C ARG A 263 -12.50 -14.27 -8.12
N TRP A 264 -13.23 -13.26 -7.65
CA TRP A 264 -13.01 -11.85 -7.96
C TRP A 264 -12.23 -11.10 -6.86
N VAL A 265 -11.96 -11.72 -5.71
CA VAL A 265 -11.14 -11.13 -4.64
C VAL A 265 -9.69 -11.57 -4.85
N ASP A 266 -8.88 -10.69 -5.40
CA ASP A 266 -7.43 -10.86 -5.53
C ASP A 266 -6.66 -10.04 -4.48
N ASN A 267 -5.33 -10.15 -4.51
CA ASN A 267 -4.46 -9.46 -3.57
C ASN A 267 -4.60 -7.92 -3.64
N ASP A 268 -4.90 -7.34 -4.80
CA ASP A 268 -5.02 -5.87 -4.89
C ASP A 268 -6.25 -5.38 -4.14
N ILE A 269 -7.35 -6.14 -4.18
CA ILE A 269 -8.57 -5.85 -3.42
C ILE A 269 -8.32 -6.01 -1.93
N VAL A 270 -7.63 -7.09 -1.51
CA VAL A 270 -7.31 -7.28 -0.09
C VAL A 270 -6.44 -6.14 0.43
N ASN A 271 -5.41 -5.74 -0.32
CA ASN A 271 -4.57 -4.58 0.01
C ASN A 271 -5.37 -3.26 0.09
N ALA A 272 -6.33 -3.04 -0.82
CA ALA A 272 -7.19 -1.86 -0.77
C ALA A 272 -8.07 -1.84 0.50
N VAL A 273 -8.60 -3.00 0.89
CA VAL A 273 -9.34 -3.17 2.15
C VAL A 273 -8.42 -2.97 3.35
N CYS A 274 -7.18 -3.45 3.30
CA CYS A 274 -6.17 -3.21 4.35
C CYS A 274 -5.94 -1.71 4.57
N GLY A 275 -5.73 -0.94 3.50
CA GLY A 275 -5.63 0.52 3.57
C GLY A 275 -6.87 1.17 4.20
N LEU A 276 -8.06 0.73 3.81
CA LEU A 276 -9.33 1.22 4.37
C LEU A 276 -9.45 0.88 5.87
N CYS A 277 -9.10 -0.33 6.29
CA CYS A 277 -9.07 -0.74 7.69
C CYS A 277 -8.12 0.14 8.50
N GLY A 278 -6.93 0.45 7.96
CA GLY A 278 -5.97 1.36 8.60
C GLY A 278 -6.55 2.74 8.87
N ALA A 279 -7.20 3.34 7.86
CA ALA A 279 -7.88 4.63 8.02
C ALA A 279 -9.01 4.55 9.06
N MET A 280 -9.87 3.52 8.99
CA MET A 280 -11.01 3.37 9.89
C MET A 280 -10.60 3.11 11.35
N LEU A 281 -9.54 2.33 11.58
CA LEU A 281 -9.03 2.09 12.93
C LEU A 281 -8.49 3.38 13.56
N VAL A 282 -7.81 4.23 12.77
CA VAL A 282 -7.39 5.56 13.24
C VAL A 282 -8.59 6.47 13.49
N LEU A 283 -9.61 6.43 12.63
CA LEU A 283 -10.85 7.20 12.82
C LEU A 283 -11.52 6.87 14.15
N VAL A 284 -11.71 5.59 14.44
CA VAL A 284 -12.37 5.11 15.66
C VAL A 284 -11.48 5.37 16.88
N GLY A 285 -10.20 5.04 16.81
CA GLY A 285 -9.29 5.21 17.95
C GLY A 285 -9.06 6.67 18.33
N LYS A 286 -9.15 7.60 17.36
CA LYS A 286 -9.08 9.05 17.63
C LYS A 286 -10.26 9.56 18.46
N GLN A 287 -11.41 8.89 18.43
CA GLN A 287 -12.55 9.26 19.28
C GLN A 287 -12.34 8.91 20.76
N VAL A 288 -11.34 8.08 21.05
CA VAL A 288 -11.04 7.54 22.39
C VAL A 288 -9.80 8.20 23.01
N LEU A 289 -9.03 8.98 22.23
CA LEU A 289 -7.86 9.74 22.66
C LEU A 289 -8.21 11.21 22.93
#